data_AF-A0A6E8V9E3-F1
#
_entry.id   AF-A0A6E8V9E3-F1
#
_cell.length_a   1.000
_cell.length_b   1.000
_cell.length_c   1.000
_cell.angle_alpha   90.00
_cell.angle_beta   90.00
_cell.angle_gamma   90.00
#
_symmetry.space_group_name_H-M   'P 1'
#
loop_
_entity.id
_entity.type
_entity.pdbx_description
1 polymer ?
#
loop_
_entity_poly.entity_id
_entity_poly.type
_entity_poly.pdbx_seq_one_letter_code
_entity_poly.pdbx_strand_id
1 'polypeptide(L)'
;MAMRGVMMLFFQVLILCFQAKAWHAVRRSFELEQTTAPQEKLHLITDCMHVTSEEGEFSFVKLPPVRSTSKHGAHWMTPGVESAERADPDDPSLGAATVCGVYFVADPDQIIEVTMRQVNVDCRTGGLMAFVDGWELNGQYFPGERDHEKPLELRVQEFCAEQGASAGGGPWPPKTVGAASNAWVFRSSQNAALVQYRIPERGSFVLSARFHRNPKPCNIMAEGLAPYYMLRNYGLRRNCTLTALFPAVVSVVAVEVGEINESVRYCERVRMDDRLEVGGSVGLDPSYQLVRASTICGRSRGRVDLDQTILCGTTSVRLISSGRYSNQAMVTMRMADESDLQLATVICEM
;
A
#
# COMPACT_ATOMS: atom_id res chain seq x y z
N MET A 1 4.49 -59.42 -46.00
CA MET A 1 3.25 -58.67 -45.65
C MET A 1 3.09 -58.38 -44.15
N ALA A 2 4.09 -58.61 -43.28
CA ALA A 2 3.96 -58.35 -41.84
C ALA A 2 4.29 -56.91 -41.41
N MET A 3 5.07 -56.15 -42.20
CA MET A 3 5.56 -54.82 -41.80
C MET A 3 4.53 -53.68 -41.98
N ARG A 4 3.53 -53.88 -42.85
CA ARG A 4 2.46 -52.88 -43.09
C ARG A 4 1.39 -52.87 -41.98
N GLY A 5 1.11 -54.02 -41.37
CA GLY A 5 0.12 -54.13 -40.29
C GLY A 5 0.59 -53.48 -39.00
N VAL A 6 1.88 -53.61 -38.65
CA VAL A 6 2.46 -53.02 -37.44
C VAL A 6 2.51 -51.49 -37.52
N MET A 7 2.80 -50.94 -38.70
CA MET A 7 2.86 -49.49 -38.89
C MET A 7 1.48 -48.82 -38.82
N MET A 8 0.43 -49.47 -39.34
CA MET A 8 -0.95 -48.97 -39.21
C MET A 8 -1.45 -49.03 -37.77
N LEU A 9 -1.14 -50.09 -37.02
CA LEU A 9 -1.48 -50.22 -35.61
C LEU A 9 -0.81 -49.14 -34.76
N PHE A 10 0.47 -48.85 -35.02
CA PHE A 10 1.18 -47.76 -34.33
C PHE A 10 0.56 -46.39 -34.62
N PHE A 11 0.17 -46.13 -35.87
CA PHE A 11 -0.45 -44.87 -36.25
C PHE A 11 -1.85 -44.69 -35.62
N GLN A 12 -2.65 -45.75 -35.54
CA GLN A 12 -3.98 -45.69 -34.91
C GLN A 12 -3.89 -45.51 -33.38
N VAL A 13 -2.94 -46.17 -32.72
CA VAL A 13 -2.70 -45.99 -31.27
C VAL A 13 -2.19 -44.58 -30.97
N LEU A 14 -1.30 -44.03 -31.80
CA LEU A 14 -0.83 -42.65 -31.65
C LEU A 14 -1.97 -41.64 -31.80
N ILE A 15 -2.84 -41.78 -32.81
CA ILE A 15 -3.98 -40.89 -33.01
C ILE A 15 -4.95 -40.94 -31.81
N LEU A 16 -5.24 -42.13 -31.27
CA LEU A 16 -6.08 -42.27 -30.08
C LEU A 16 -5.45 -41.63 -28.82
N CYS A 17 -4.14 -41.78 -28.64
CA CYS A 17 -3.41 -41.14 -27.54
C CYS A 17 -3.37 -39.61 -27.66
N PHE A 18 -3.25 -39.05 -28.87
CA PHE A 18 -3.29 -37.61 -29.11
C PHE A 18 -4.70 -37.03 -28.91
N GLN A 19 -5.75 -37.72 -29.34
CA GLN A 19 -7.14 -37.28 -29.11
C GLN A 19 -7.51 -37.33 -27.62
N ALA A 20 -7.04 -38.34 -26.87
CA ALA A 20 -7.28 -38.45 -25.42
C ALA A 20 -6.55 -37.35 -24.61
N LYS A 21 -5.31 -37.00 -24.98
CA LYS A 21 -4.58 -35.89 -24.35
C LYS A 21 -5.16 -34.51 -24.69
N ALA A 22 -5.59 -34.31 -25.94
CA ALA A 22 -6.21 -33.06 -26.36
C ALA A 22 -7.57 -32.84 -25.67
N TRP A 23 -8.40 -33.88 -25.51
CA TRP A 23 -9.65 -33.79 -24.78
C TRP A 23 -9.47 -33.50 -23.28
N HIS A 24 -8.44 -34.07 -22.65
CA HIS A 24 -8.14 -33.74 -21.24
C HIS A 24 -7.65 -32.31 -21.04
N ALA A 25 -6.90 -31.75 -21.98
CA ALA A 25 -6.45 -30.36 -21.94
C ALA A 25 -7.61 -29.38 -22.17
N VAL A 26 -8.46 -29.63 -23.17
CA VAL A 26 -9.62 -28.77 -23.48
C VAL A 26 -10.69 -28.84 -22.39
N ARG A 27 -10.91 -30.01 -21.78
CA ARG A 27 -11.87 -30.17 -20.67
C ARG A 27 -11.39 -29.51 -19.37
N ARG A 28 -10.09 -29.54 -19.07
CA ARG A 28 -9.52 -28.78 -17.94
C ARG A 28 -9.57 -27.27 -18.15
N SER A 29 -9.44 -26.79 -19.40
CA SER A 29 -9.58 -25.36 -19.70
C SER A 29 -11.03 -24.88 -19.60
N PHE A 30 -12.02 -25.73 -19.85
CA PHE A 30 -13.44 -25.35 -19.81
C PHE A 30 -14.11 -25.59 -18.45
N GLU A 31 -13.63 -26.53 -17.64
CA GLU A 31 -14.16 -26.82 -16.30
C GLU A 31 -13.56 -25.94 -15.18
N LEU A 32 -12.61 -25.02 -15.48
CA LEU A 32 -12.09 -24.03 -14.51
C LEU A 32 -12.66 -22.62 -14.70
N GLU A 33 -13.62 -22.42 -15.61
CA GLU A 33 -14.16 -21.08 -15.94
C GLU A 33 -15.67 -20.95 -15.75
N GLN A 34 -16.31 -21.94 -15.12
CA GLN A 34 -17.73 -21.91 -14.77
C GLN A 34 -18.01 -22.62 -13.44
N THR A 35 -17.85 -21.90 -12.32
CA THR A 35 -18.85 -21.90 -11.22
C THR A 35 -18.42 -20.94 -10.10
N THR A 36 -18.70 -19.66 -10.33
CA THR A 36 -19.15 -18.60 -9.41
C THR A 36 -18.70 -17.31 -10.06
N ALA A 37 -19.62 -16.37 -10.30
CA ALA A 37 -19.20 -14.98 -10.41
C ALA A 37 -18.28 -14.70 -9.20
N PRO A 38 -17.16 -13.98 -9.34
CA PRO A 38 -16.33 -13.68 -8.19
C PRO A 38 -17.27 -13.05 -7.16
N GLN A 39 -17.51 -13.74 -6.04
CA GLN A 39 -18.15 -13.10 -4.90
C GLN A 39 -17.16 -12.00 -4.54
N GLU A 40 -17.49 -10.75 -4.89
CA GLU A 40 -16.72 -9.59 -4.42
C GLU A 40 -16.60 -9.76 -2.92
N LYS A 41 -15.36 -9.97 -2.46
CA LYS A 41 -15.05 -10.22 -1.06
C LYS A 41 -15.48 -8.96 -0.31
N LEU A 42 -16.50 -9.10 0.55
CA LEU A 42 -17.04 -7.99 1.33
C LEU A 42 -16.28 -7.90 2.64
N HIS A 43 -15.62 -6.76 2.85
CA HIS A 43 -14.87 -6.42 4.03
C HIS A 43 -15.66 -5.40 4.86
N LEU A 44 -15.78 -5.65 6.15
CA LEU A 44 -16.35 -4.70 7.10
C LEU A 44 -15.22 -3.96 7.81
N ILE A 45 -15.21 -2.63 7.72
CA ILE A 45 -14.24 -1.79 8.40
C ILE A 45 -14.73 -1.55 9.82
N THR A 46 -14.01 -2.10 10.80
CA THR A 46 -14.31 -1.97 12.23
C THR A 46 -13.31 -1.09 12.97
N ASP A 47 -12.07 -1.08 12.50
CA ASP A 47 -10.95 -0.37 13.14
C ASP A 47 -10.75 1.00 12.53
N CYS A 48 -10.26 1.95 13.34
CA CYS A 48 -9.96 3.30 12.85
C CYS A 48 -8.74 3.31 11.91
N MET A 49 -7.81 2.37 12.07
CA MET A 49 -6.73 2.13 11.09
C MET A 49 -6.91 0.73 10.52
N HIS A 50 -7.52 0.63 9.34
CA HIS A 50 -7.71 -0.65 8.66
C HIS A 50 -6.66 -0.82 7.56
N VAL A 51 -5.71 -1.73 7.75
CA VAL A 51 -4.65 -2.03 6.75
C VAL A 51 -5.02 -3.29 5.98
N THR A 52 -4.87 -3.29 4.66
CA THR A 52 -5.24 -4.43 3.81
C THR A 52 -4.41 -4.52 2.53
N SER A 53 -4.12 -5.78 2.15
CA SER A 53 -3.50 -6.19 0.88
C SER A 53 -4.50 -6.83 -0.09
N GLU A 54 -5.79 -6.68 0.16
CA GLU A 54 -6.82 -7.43 -0.56
C GLU A 54 -7.66 -6.52 -1.46
N GLU A 55 -7.94 -6.99 -2.68
CA GLU A 55 -8.97 -6.43 -3.54
C GLU A 55 -10.37 -6.81 -3.02
N GLY A 56 -11.36 -5.96 -3.25
CA GLY A 56 -12.73 -6.27 -2.84
C GLY A 56 -13.58 -5.04 -2.59
N GLU A 57 -14.73 -5.26 -1.95
CA GLU A 57 -15.61 -4.20 -1.49
C GLU A 57 -15.45 -4.02 0.01
N PHE A 58 -15.33 -2.77 0.45
CA PHE A 58 -15.16 -2.40 1.85
C PHE A 58 -16.29 -1.49 2.28
N SER A 59 -16.90 -1.80 3.42
CA SER A 59 -18.06 -1.09 3.94
C SER A 59 -17.78 -0.56 5.35
N PHE A 60 -18.25 0.65 5.61
CA PHE A 60 -18.18 1.28 6.93
C PHE A 60 -19.52 1.92 7.27
N VAL A 61 -19.95 1.80 8.52
CA VAL A 61 -21.16 2.42 9.04
C VAL A 61 -20.91 2.96 10.45
N LYS A 62 -21.14 4.26 10.65
CA LYS A 62 -21.23 4.90 11.98
C LYS A 62 -22.68 5.17 12.33
N LEU A 63 -23.15 4.54 13.40
CA LEU A 63 -24.46 4.78 13.97
C LEU A 63 -24.38 5.88 15.05
N PRO A 64 -25.43 6.70 15.22
CA PRO A 64 -25.48 7.64 16.31
C PRO A 64 -25.44 6.91 17.67
N PRO A 65 -24.83 7.51 18.71
CA PRO A 65 -24.80 6.91 20.04
C PRO A 65 -26.24 6.69 20.53
N VAL A 66 -26.56 5.46 20.92
CA VAL A 66 -27.87 5.11 21.47
C VAL A 66 -28.01 5.80 22.82
N ARG A 67 -28.79 6.89 22.89
CA ARG A 67 -29.22 7.46 24.17
C ARG A 67 -30.15 6.44 24.84
N SER A 68 -29.66 5.77 25.87
CA SER A 68 -30.50 4.95 26.75
C SER A 68 -31.51 5.86 27.42
N THR A 69 -32.73 5.91 26.89
CA THR A 69 -33.87 6.47 27.62
C THR A 69 -34.42 5.40 28.55
N SER A 70 -33.69 5.08 29.62
CA SER A 70 -34.30 4.45 30.78
C SER A 70 -35.19 5.49 31.46
N LYS A 71 -36.43 5.57 30.99
CA LYS A 71 -37.52 6.29 31.64
C LYS A 71 -38.50 5.30 32.26
N HIS A 72 -38.02 4.23 32.90
CA HIS A 72 -38.83 3.41 33.81
C HIS A 72 -37.95 2.80 34.90
N GLY A 73 -38.13 3.25 36.15
CA GLY A 73 -37.53 2.61 37.31
C GLY A 73 -37.10 3.55 38.44
N ALA A 74 -37.97 4.47 38.87
CA ALA A 74 -37.88 4.97 40.24
C ALA A 74 -38.37 3.86 41.19
N HIS A 75 -37.69 3.74 42.34
CA HIS A 75 -37.88 2.78 43.43
C HIS A 75 -37.09 1.47 43.32
N TRP A 76 -35.87 1.46 43.86
CA TRP A 76 -35.54 0.80 45.14
C TRP A 76 -34.15 1.27 45.60
N MET A 77 -34.07 1.81 46.82
CA MET A 77 -32.80 2.14 47.47
C MET A 77 -32.20 0.86 48.08
N THR A 78 -30.94 0.57 47.75
CA THR A 78 -30.02 -0.22 48.56
C THR A 78 -28.65 0.48 48.56
N PRO A 79 -28.02 0.75 49.72
CA PRO A 79 -26.75 1.44 49.78
C PRO A 79 -25.58 0.46 49.64
N GLY A 80 -24.55 0.88 48.88
CA GLY A 80 -23.24 0.24 48.87
C GLY A 80 -22.96 -0.61 47.64
N VAL A 81 -22.38 0.01 46.62
CA VAL A 81 -21.01 -0.21 46.11
C VAL A 81 -20.83 0.88 45.03
N GLU A 82 -20.08 1.92 45.38
CA GLU A 82 -19.66 2.94 44.42
C GLU A 82 -18.64 2.32 43.46
N SER A 83 -19.01 2.20 42.19
CA SER A 83 -18.07 2.17 41.07
C SER A 83 -18.71 2.94 39.94
N ALA A 84 -18.88 4.25 40.18
CA ALA A 84 -19.06 5.20 39.11
C ALA A 84 -17.68 5.37 38.46
N GLU A 85 -17.44 4.69 37.34
CA GLU A 85 -16.51 5.18 36.34
C GLU A 85 -17.01 6.57 35.93
N ARG A 86 -16.42 7.58 36.57
CA ARG A 86 -16.51 8.97 36.13
C ARG A 86 -15.88 8.98 34.73
N ALA A 87 -16.72 9.15 33.72
CA ALA A 87 -16.25 9.65 32.44
C ALA A 87 -15.46 10.92 32.71
N ASP A 88 -14.17 10.89 32.40
CA ASP A 88 -13.27 12.04 32.53
C ASP A 88 -13.73 13.11 31.52
N PRO A 89 -14.19 14.29 31.97
CA PRO A 89 -14.60 15.36 31.07
C PRO A 89 -13.42 15.93 30.24
N ASP A 90 -12.17 15.53 30.56
CA ASP A 90 -10.96 15.86 29.81
C ASP A 90 -10.46 14.71 28.92
N ASP A 91 -11.23 13.63 28.68
CA ASP A 91 -10.87 12.65 27.66
C ASP A 91 -11.06 13.25 26.24
N PRO A 92 -9.98 13.54 25.49
CA PRO A 92 -10.08 14.12 24.16
C PRO A 92 -10.76 13.19 23.15
N SER A 93 -10.99 11.92 23.51
CA SER A 93 -11.68 10.93 22.67
C SER A 93 -13.20 11.11 22.61
N LEU A 94 -13.80 11.89 23.51
CA LEU A 94 -15.26 12.06 23.61
C LEU A 94 -15.80 13.36 22.98
N GLY A 95 -14.94 14.19 22.38
CA GLY A 95 -15.33 15.50 21.83
C GLY A 95 -14.75 15.89 20.47
N ALA A 96 -13.69 15.22 20.00
CA ALA A 96 -13.13 15.45 18.67
C ALA A 96 -13.47 14.27 17.75
N ALA A 97 -14.09 14.53 16.60
CA ALA A 97 -14.30 13.50 15.60
C ALA A 97 -12.94 12.97 15.13
N THR A 98 -12.58 11.75 15.56
CA THR A 98 -11.34 11.06 15.18
C THR A 98 -11.26 10.87 13.67
N VAL A 99 -10.09 11.12 13.09
CA VAL A 99 -9.79 10.79 11.69
C VAL A 99 -9.34 9.34 11.63
N CYS A 100 -10.01 8.55 10.82
CA CYS A 100 -9.72 7.14 10.57
C CYS A 100 -9.28 6.95 9.11
N GLY A 101 -8.71 5.78 8.79
CA GLY A 101 -8.12 5.51 7.49
C GLY A 101 -8.20 4.05 7.08
N VAL A 102 -8.42 3.82 5.80
CA VAL A 102 -8.25 2.53 5.13
C VAL A 102 -6.97 2.59 4.32
N TYR A 103 -5.97 1.82 4.75
CA TYR A 103 -4.61 1.79 4.24
C TYR A 103 -4.46 0.58 3.32
N PHE A 104 -4.32 0.85 2.03
CA PHE A 104 -4.10 -0.18 1.03
C PHE A 104 -2.61 -0.29 0.71
N VAL A 105 -2.10 -1.52 0.67
CA VAL A 105 -0.83 -1.82 0.00
C VAL A 105 -1.07 -2.95 -1.00
N ALA A 106 -0.49 -2.83 -2.18
CA ALA A 106 -0.52 -3.84 -3.22
C ALA A 106 0.89 -4.40 -3.45
N ASP A 107 0.99 -5.39 -4.34
CA ASP A 107 2.31 -5.90 -4.74
C ASP A 107 3.19 -4.78 -5.32
N PRO A 108 4.53 -4.89 -5.25
CA PRO A 108 5.44 -3.83 -5.68
C PRO A 108 5.25 -3.36 -7.11
N ASP A 109 4.77 -4.21 -8.01
CA ASP A 109 4.49 -3.91 -9.41
C ASP A 109 3.01 -3.63 -9.67
N GLN A 110 2.28 -3.14 -8.68
CA GLN A 110 0.87 -2.77 -8.79
C GLN A 110 0.61 -1.31 -8.37
N ILE A 111 -0.50 -0.77 -8.85
CA ILE A 111 -1.16 0.44 -8.37
C ILE A 111 -2.56 0.08 -7.87
N ILE A 112 -3.15 0.97 -7.09
CA ILE A 112 -4.46 0.77 -6.47
C ILE A 112 -5.46 1.75 -7.09
N GLU A 113 -6.57 1.22 -7.58
CA GLU A 113 -7.76 1.96 -7.95
C GLU A 113 -8.81 1.82 -6.85
N VAL A 114 -9.33 2.94 -6.35
CA VAL A 114 -10.43 2.97 -5.39
C VAL A 114 -11.64 3.59 -6.05
N THR A 115 -12.74 2.86 -6.07
CA THR A 115 -14.04 3.34 -6.56
C THR A 115 -14.99 3.53 -5.37
N MET A 116 -15.42 4.76 -5.12
CA MET A 116 -16.45 5.06 -4.13
C MET A 116 -17.83 4.69 -4.69
N ARG A 117 -18.36 3.54 -4.26
CA ARG A 117 -19.68 3.03 -4.67
C ARG A 117 -20.81 3.82 -4.01
N GLN A 118 -20.67 4.11 -2.73
CA GLN A 118 -21.64 4.85 -1.94
C GLN A 118 -20.92 5.75 -0.94
N VAL A 119 -21.36 6.99 -0.81
CA VAL A 119 -20.86 7.93 0.21
C VAL A 119 -22.04 8.63 0.86
N ASN A 120 -22.14 8.49 2.17
CA ASN A 120 -23.14 9.10 3.03
C ASN A 120 -22.41 9.77 4.20
N VAL A 121 -21.70 10.85 3.90
CA VAL A 121 -20.88 11.63 4.85
C VAL A 121 -21.31 13.09 4.72
N ASP A 122 -21.99 13.64 5.75
CA ASP A 122 -22.54 15.01 5.69
C ASP A 122 -21.47 16.06 6.00
N CYS A 123 -21.12 16.84 4.98
CA CYS A 123 -20.17 17.94 5.05
C CYS A 123 -20.54 19.00 6.10
N ARG A 124 -21.85 19.29 6.27
CA ARG A 124 -22.34 20.33 7.18
C ARG A 124 -22.14 19.99 8.64
N THR A 125 -22.09 18.69 8.94
CA THR A 125 -21.79 18.19 10.29
C THR A 125 -20.28 18.12 10.59
N GLY A 126 -19.44 18.54 9.63
CA GLY A 126 -17.99 18.37 9.70
C GLY A 126 -17.51 17.00 9.18
N GLY A 127 -18.35 16.27 8.46
CA GLY A 127 -17.93 15.04 7.77
C GLY A 127 -16.97 15.36 6.63
N LEU A 128 -15.88 14.60 6.51
CA LEU A 128 -14.88 14.77 5.46
C LEU A 128 -14.26 13.42 5.12
N MET A 129 -14.05 13.14 3.83
CA MET A 129 -13.23 12.04 3.35
C MET A 129 -12.08 12.60 2.52
N ALA A 130 -11.00 11.85 2.40
CA ALA A 130 -9.92 12.17 1.49
C ALA A 130 -9.31 10.89 0.90
N PHE A 131 -8.98 10.95 -0.39
CA PHE A 131 -8.10 9.98 -1.02
C PHE A 131 -6.67 10.55 -1.05
N VAL A 132 -5.71 9.74 -0.63
CA VAL A 132 -4.28 10.06 -0.68
C VAL A 132 -3.60 9.10 -1.65
N ASP A 133 -2.94 9.66 -2.67
CA ASP A 133 -2.03 8.95 -3.55
C ASP A 133 -0.71 8.65 -2.79
N GLY A 134 -0.68 7.47 -2.18
CA GLY A 134 0.31 7.05 -1.20
C GLY A 134 -0.31 6.83 0.19
N TRP A 135 0.52 6.89 1.23
CA TRP A 135 0.09 6.85 2.63
C TRP A 135 0.38 8.16 3.34
N GLU A 136 -0.42 8.46 4.35
CA GLU A 136 -0.20 9.55 5.31
C GLU A 136 -0.22 8.94 6.72
N LEU A 137 0.77 9.29 7.53
CA LEU A 137 0.83 8.94 8.94
C LEU A 137 1.55 10.04 9.70
N ASN A 138 0.87 10.61 10.70
CA ASN A 138 1.40 11.66 11.58
C ASN A 138 1.93 12.90 10.83
N GLY A 139 1.22 13.33 9.80
CA GLY A 139 1.56 14.46 8.93
C GLY A 139 2.65 14.16 7.90
N GLN A 140 3.17 12.93 7.85
CA GLN A 140 4.20 12.51 6.91
C GLN A 140 3.62 11.64 5.81
N TYR A 141 4.20 11.73 4.62
CA TYR A 141 3.69 11.04 3.45
C TYR A 141 4.69 10.04 2.90
N PHE A 142 4.17 8.88 2.52
CA PHE A 142 4.86 7.96 1.62
C PHE A 142 4.21 7.99 0.25
N PRO A 143 4.98 8.05 -0.85
CA PRO A 143 6.38 8.45 -0.88
C PRO A 143 6.54 9.89 -0.38
N GLY A 144 7.75 10.24 0.06
CA GLY A 144 8.07 11.62 0.44
C GLY A 144 7.85 12.61 -0.69
N GLU A 145 7.65 13.89 -0.38
CA GLU A 145 7.36 14.93 -1.39
C GLU A 145 8.45 15.06 -2.47
N ARG A 146 9.71 14.76 -2.12
CA ARG A 146 10.84 14.80 -3.07
C ARG A 146 10.98 13.55 -3.94
N ASP A 147 10.32 12.46 -3.56
CA ASP A 147 10.44 11.16 -4.21
C ASP A 147 9.17 10.79 -4.98
N HIS A 148 8.03 11.41 -4.64
CA HIS A 148 6.80 11.30 -5.41
C HIS A 148 6.86 12.16 -6.69
N GLU A 149 6.21 11.70 -7.76
CA GLU A 149 6.21 12.40 -9.05
C GLU A 149 5.25 13.61 -9.09
N LYS A 150 4.21 13.58 -8.23
CA LYS A 150 3.23 14.65 -8.05
C LYS A 150 3.49 15.40 -6.73
N PRO A 151 3.29 16.73 -6.70
CA PRO A 151 3.28 17.50 -5.46
C PRO A 151 2.05 17.15 -4.60
N LEU A 152 2.06 17.52 -3.32
CA LEU A 152 1.07 17.08 -2.33
C LEU A 152 -0.38 17.49 -2.67
N GLU A 153 -0.55 18.68 -3.26
CA GLU A 153 -1.86 19.22 -3.63
C GLU A 153 -2.56 18.40 -4.73
N LEU A 154 -1.79 17.61 -5.49
CA LEU A 154 -2.31 16.70 -6.52
C LEU A 154 -2.45 15.26 -6.01
N ARG A 155 -1.99 14.98 -4.78
CA ARG A 155 -2.03 13.66 -4.16
C ARG A 155 -3.21 13.51 -3.20
N VAL A 156 -3.65 14.61 -2.60
CA VAL A 156 -4.76 14.63 -1.64
C VAL A 156 -6.01 15.18 -2.31
N GLN A 157 -7.08 14.38 -2.34
CA GLN A 157 -8.37 14.75 -2.90
C GLN A 157 -9.44 14.54 -1.85
N GLU A 158 -9.93 15.64 -1.27
CA GLU A 158 -10.98 15.58 -0.26
C GLU A 158 -12.38 15.48 -0.90
N PHE A 159 -13.37 14.94 -0.21
CA PHE A 159 -14.75 14.88 -0.71
C PHE A 159 -15.71 14.51 0.43
N CYS A 160 -16.99 14.81 0.24
CA CYS A 160 -18.07 14.38 1.11
C CYS A 160 -19.40 14.47 0.33
N ALA A 161 -20.50 13.97 0.93
CA ALA A 161 -21.80 13.97 0.30
C ALA A 161 -22.51 15.32 0.50
N GLU A 162 -22.25 16.29 -0.37
CA GLU A 162 -23.11 17.49 -0.44
C GLU A 162 -24.44 17.14 -1.11
N GLN A 163 -25.56 17.42 -0.42
CA GLN A 163 -26.90 17.38 -1.02
C GLN A 163 -26.94 18.42 -2.16
N GLY A 164 -26.66 18.00 -3.40
CA GLY A 164 -26.70 18.87 -4.57
C GLY A 164 -25.50 18.76 -5.53
N ALA A 165 -24.44 18.02 -5.21
CA ALA A 165 -23.28 17.82 -6.09
C ALA A 165 -23.56 16.90 -7.31
N SER A 166 -24.82 16.82 -7.75
CA SER A 166 -25.20 16.59 -9.14
C SER A 166 -25.12 17.85 -10.01
N ALA A 167 -24.88 19.03 -9.45
CA ALA A 167 -24.69 20.28 -10.17
C ALA A 167 -23.35 20.93 -9.77
N GLY A 168 -22.56 21.33 -10.77
CA GLY A 168 -21.18 21.76 -10.63
C GLY A 168 -20.96 22.95 -9.68
N GLY A 169 -19.80 22.94 -9.01
CA GLY A 169 -19.37 24.06 -8.16
C GLY A 169 -18.19 23.77 -7.24
N GLY A 170 -17.83 22.49 -6.99
CA GLY A 170 -16.60 22.15 -6.26
C GLY A 170 -15.37 22.08 -7.18
N PRO A 171 -14.13 22.23 -6.65
CA PRO A 171 -12.88 22.07 -7.41
C PRO A 171 -12.59 20.62 -7.85
N TRP A 172 -13.51 19.70 -7.53
CA TRP A 172 -13.35 18.26 -7.63
C TRP A 172 -13.33 17.80 -9.10
N PRO A 173 -12.60 16.72 -9.42
CA PRO A 173 -12.48 16.23 -10.79
C PRO A 173 -13.87 16.08 -11.43
N PRO A 174 -14.06 16.61 -12.66
CA PRO A 174 -15.33 16.53 -13.35
C PRO A 174 -15.77 15.09 -13.46
N LYS A 175 -17.06 14.83 -13.17
CA LYS A 175 -17.70 13.53 -13.38
C LYS A 175 -17.35 13.04 -14.78
N THR A 176 -16.67 11.90 -14.87
CA THR A 176 -16.27 11.32 -16.15
C THR A 176 -17.54 10.89 -16.89
N VAL A 177 -17.86 11.64 -17.95
CA VAL A 177 -18.98 11.36 -18.85
C VAL A 177 -18.68 10.06 -19.59
N GLY A 178 -19.34 8.96 -19.20
CA GLY A 178 -19.24 7.66 -19.88
C GLY A 178 -19.32 6.43 -18.98
N ALA A 179 -19.17 6.56 -17.66
CA ALA A 179 -19.40 5.44 -16.74
C ALA A 179 -20.90 5.37 -16.37
N ALA A 180 -21.51 4.19 -16.51
CA ALA A 180 -22.90 3.91 -16.13
C ALA A 180 -23.18 4.04 -14.60
N SER A 181 -22.23 4.60 -13.83
CA SER A 181 -22.31 4.78 -12.39
C SER A 181 -21.75 6.15 -11.99
N ASN A 182 -22.49 6.91 -11.18
CA ASN A 182 -22.11 8.19 -10.56
C ASN A 182 -20.98 8.08 -9.51
N ALA A 183 -20.03 7.15 -9.67
CA ALA A 183 -19.03 6.80 -8.67
C ALA A 183 -17.74 7.63 -8.83
N TRP A 184 -17.16 8.11 -7.72
CA TRP A 184 -15.82 8.69 -7.74
C TRP A 184 -14.77 7.59 -7.87
N VAL A 185 -13.80 7.78 -8.75
CA VAL A 185 -12.72 6.82 -8.99
C VAL A 185 -11.39 7.53 -8.79
N PHE A 186 -10.57 6.96 -7.92
CA PHE A 186 -9.25 7.44 -7.57
C PHE A 186 -8.20 6.39 -7.91
N ARG A 187 -6.99 6.82 -8.26
CA ARG A 187 -5.88 5.92 -8.58
C ARG A 187 -4.60 6.42 -7.92
N SER A 188 -3.87 5.51 -7.29
CA SER A 188 -2.51 5.78 -6.86
C SER A 188 -1.52 5.72 -8.02
N SER A 189 -0.39 6.37 -7.86
CA SER A 189 0.77 6.31 -8.75
C SER A 189 1.66 5.10 -8.46
N GLN A 190 1.57 4.51 -7.28
CA GLN A 190 2.41 3.40 -6.81
C GLN A 190 1.59 2.39 -5.97
N ASN A 191 2.25 1.44 -5.30
CA ASN A 191 1.58 0.32 -4.63
C ASN A 191 0.92 0.66 -3.28
N ALA A 192 0.76 1.94 -2.93
CA ALA A 192 0.11 2.36 -1.69
C ALA A 192 -0.95 3.43 -1.96
N ALA A 193 -2.08 3.34 -1.24
CA ALA A 193 -3.15 4.31 -1.25
C ALA A 193 -3.82 4.38 0.12
N LEU A 194 -4.40 5.53 0.44
CA LEU A 194 -5.10 5.72 1.71
C LEU A 194 -6.43 6.45 1.47
N VAL A 195 -7.49 5.93 2.06
CA VAL A 195 -8.78 6.62 2.18
C VAL A 195 -8.97 7.06 3.62
N GLN A 196 -8.82 8.35 3.89
CA GLN A 196 -9.08 8.93 5.20
C GLN A 196 -10.53 9.36 5.31
N TYR A 197 -11.09 9.27 6.51
CA TYR A 197 -12.44 9.71 6.78
C TYR A 197 -12.60 10.19 8.22
N ARG A 198 -13.41 11.24 8.36
CA ARG A 198 -13.89 11.77 9.63
C ARG A 198 -15.41 11.84 9.54
N ILE A 199 -16.08 11.06 10.38
CA ILE A 199 -17.55 11.00 10.44
C ILE A 199 -17.96 11.34 11.88
N PRO A 200 -18.39 12.58 12.18
CA PRO A 200 -18.65 13.02 13.55
C PRO A 200 -19.80 12.28 14.23
N GLU A 201 -20.99 12.28 13.63
CA GLU A 201 -22.20 11.74 14.26
C GLU A 201 -22.67 10.42 13.64
N ARG A 202 -23.05 10.46 12.36
CA ARG A 202 -23.57 9.31 11.61
C ARG A 202 -23.11 9.38 10.16
N GLY A 203 -22.97 8.23 9.53
CA GLY A 203 -22.61 8.16 8.13
C GLY A 203 -22.21 6.76 7.72
N SER A 204 -22.04 6.57 6.42
CA SER A 204 -21.57 5.31 5.88
C SER A 204 -20.87 5.53 4.55
N PHE A 205 -20.04 4.58 4.16
CA PHE A 205 -19.53 4.51 2.80
C PHE A 205 -19.30 3.06 2.39
N VAL A 206 -19.30 2.87 1.07
CA VAL A 206 -18.90 1.62 0.42
C VAL A 206 -17.90 2.00 -0.66
N LEU A 207 -16.73 1.38 -0.62
CA LEU A 207 -15.69 1.54 -1.63
C LEU A 207 -15.29 0.18 -2.19
N SER A 208 -14.78 0.15 -3.41
CA SER A 208 -14.18 -1.03 -4.01
C SER A 208 -12.74 -0.74 -4.36
N ALA A 209 -11.83 -1.63 -3.98
CA ALA A 209 -10.41 -1.56 -4.32
C ALA A 209 -10.06 -2.61 -5.38
N ARG A 210 -9.29 -2.19 -6.38
CA ARG A 210 -8.76 -3.05 -7.45
C ARG A 210 -7.29 -2.72 -7.68
N PHE A 211 -6.49 -3.73 -7.95
CA PHE A 211 -5.06 -3.62 -8.18
C PHE A 211 -4.76 -3.80 -9.67
N HIS A 212 -3.94 -2.90 -10.20
CA HIS A 212 -3.58 -2.89 -11.61
C HIS A 212 -2.08 -2.93 -11.74
N ARG A 213 -1.59 -3.62 -12.78
CA ARG A 213 -0.14 -3.72 -13.02
C ARG A 213 0.49 -2.36 -13.30
N ASN A 214 1.55 -2.06 -12.57
CA ASN A 214 2.48 -0.96 -12.76
C ASN A 214 3.75 -1.47 -13.46
N PRO A 215 4.01 -1.12 -14.72
CA PRO A 215 5.22 -1.56 -15.41
C PRO A 215 6.50 -0.84 -14.95
N LYS A 216 6.39 0.27 -14.21
CA LYS A 216 7.53 1.11 -13.81
C LYS A 216 7.50 1.54 -12.34
N PRO A 217 7.38 0.59 -11.38
CA PRO A 217 7.37 0.92 -9.96
C PRO A 217 8.65 1.62 -9.55
N CYS A 218 8.50 2.67 -8.77
CA CYS A 218 9.63 3.49 -8.30
C CYS A 218 9.62 3.58 -6.79
N ASN A 219 8.46 3.86 -6.22
CA ASN A 219 8.31 3.91 -4.78
C ASN A 219 7.47 2.73 -4.33
N ILE A 220 7.96 1.97 -3.36
CA ILE A 220 7.37 0.71 -2.92
C ILE A 220 7.17 0.75 -1.41
N MET A 221 5.94 0.59 -0.95
CA MET A 221 5.63 0.26 0.43
C MET A 221 5.76 -1.25 0.61
N ALA A 222 6.62 -1.69 1.51
CA ALA A 222 6.83 -3.10 1.80
C ALA A 222 5.84 -3.55 2.88
N GLU A 223 4.83 -4.34 2.46
CA GLU A 223 3.88 -5.00 3.35
C GLU A 223 4.21 -6.51 3.43
N GLY A 224 5.35 -6.83 4.01
CA GLY A 224 5.83 -8.21 4.15
C GLY A 224 7.18 -8.46 3.49
N LEU A 225 7.52 -9.75 3.30
CA LEU A 225 8.83 -10.19 2.82
C LEU A 225 8.74 -10.68 1.38
N ALA A 226 8.70 -9.75 0.41
CA ALA A 226 8.99 -10.14 -0.97
C ALA A 226 10.41 -10.72 -1.05
N PRO A 227 10.67 -11.71 -1.92
CA PRO A 227 12.00 -12.33 -2.01
C PRO A 227 13.07 -11.31 -2.39
N TYR A 228 12.69 -10.27 -3.13
CA TYR A 228 13.51 -9.10 -3.41
C TYR A 228 12.63 -7.94 -3.88
N TYR A 229 13.19 -6.74 -3.75
CA TYR A 229 12.66 -5.49 -4.28
C TYR A 229 13.65 -4.93 -5.29
N MET A 230 13.12 -4.33 -6.35
CA MET A 230 13.91 -3.79 -7.44
C MET A 230 13.61 -2.29 -7.58
N LEU A 231 14.51 -1.45 -7.05
CA LEU A 231 14.42 0.00 -7.22
C LEU A 231 15.06 0.39 -8.55
N ARG A 232 14.34 1.15 -9.39
CA ARG A 232 14.83 1.59 -10.71
C ARG A 232 14.31 2.98 -11.04
N ASN A 233 15.20 3.86 -11.48
CA ASN A 233 14.80 5.17 -11.99
C ASN A 233 14.29 5.12 -13.44
N TYR A 234 14.47 3.99 -14.14
CA TYR A 234 14.16 3.81 -15.58
C TYR A 234 14.81 4.87 -16.48
N GLY A 235 15.99 5.37 -16.11
CA GLY A 235 16.70 6.44 -16.83
C GLY A 235 16.07 7.82 -16.66
N LEU A 236 15.12 7.99 -15.74
CA LEU A 236 14.49 9.28 -15.45
C LEU A 236 15.22 9.99 -14.30
N ARG A 237 15.16 11.32 -14.30
CA ARG A 237 15.56 12.15 -13.16
C ARG A 237 14.48 12.11 -12.08
N ARG A 238 14.42 11.01 -11.32
CA ARG A 238 13.51 10.82 -10.19
C ARG A 238 14.17 9.98 -9.12
N ASN A 239 13.85 10.24 -7.86
CA ASN A 239 14.23 9.37 -6.76
C ASN A 239 13.23 8.23 -6.63
N CYS A 240 13.69 7.06 -6.20
CA CYS A 240 12.86 5.89 -5.98
C CYS A 240 13.09 5.35 -4.57
N THR A 241 12.01 5.06 -3.84
CA THR A 241 12.08 4.77 -2.41
C THR A 241 11.34 3.50 -2.03
N LEU A 242 12.03 2.58 -1.38
CA LEU A 242 11.45 1.41 -0.72
C LEU A 242 11.32 1.73 0.77
N THR A 243 10.12 1.59 1.35
CA THR A 243 9.86 1.88 2.76
C THR A 243 9.11 0.73 3.41
N ALA A 244 9.54 0.34 4.60
CA ALA A 244 8.84 -0.62 5.48
C ALA A 244 8.49 0.05 6.80
N LEU A 245 7.29 -0.22 7.32
CA LEU A 245 6.82 0.25 8.64
C LEU A 245 7.30 -0.63 9.81
N PHE A 246 8.50 -1.19 9.70
CA PHE A 246 9.08 -2.03 10.73
C PHE A 246 10.61 -1.95 10.73
N PRO A 247 11.25 -2.21 11.89
CA PRO A 247 12.67 -2.50 11.98
C PRO A 247 13.05 -3.67 11.08
N ALA A 248 14.06 -3.50 10.23
CA ALA A 248 14.41 -4.50 9.24
C ALA A 248 15.91 -4.62 9.03
N VAL A 249 16.33 -5.82 8.64
CA VAL A 249 17.64 -6.06 8.04
C VAL A 249 17.51 -5.92 6.54
N VAL A 250 18.25 -4.95 6.00
CA VAL A 250 18.33 -4.65 4.58
C VAL A 250 19.58 -5.32 4.02
N SER A 251 19.42 -6.18 3.02
CA SER A 251 20.55 -6.75 2.28
C SER A 251 20.58 -6.17 0.87
N VAL A 252 21.67 -5.47 0.54
CA VAL A 252 21.90 -4.96 -0.82
C VAL A 252 22.56 -6.06 -1.65
N VAL A 253 21.77 -6.65 -2.56
CA VAL A 253 22.16 -7.81 -3.36
C VAL A 253 22.97 -7.39 -4.59
N ALA A 254 22.49 -6.39 -5.32
CA ALA A 254 23.13 -5.86 -6.53
C ALA A 254 22.86 -4.36 -6.70
N VAL A 255 23.82 -3.63 -7.25
CA VAL A 255 23.77 -2.18 -7.39
C VAL A 255 24.37 -1.77 -8.73
N GLU A 256 23.67 -0.89 -9.44
CA GLU A 256 24.20 -0.15 -10.59
C GLU A 256 23.75 1.30 -10.44
N VAL A 257 24.58 2.13 -9.80
CA VAL A 257 24.21 3.52 -9.45
C VAL A 257 25.36 4.48 -9.76
N GLY A 258 25.09 5.48 -10.59
CA GLY A 258 26.09 6.42 -11.07
C GLY A 258 26.94 5.81 -12.18
N GLU A 259 28.25 6.11 -12.16
CA GLU A 259 29.15 5.67 -13.21
C GLU A 259 29.40 4.15 -13.15
N ILE A 260 28.99 3.46 -14.21
CA ILE A 260 28.90 2.00 -14.34
C ILE A 260 30.28 1.31 -14.27
N ASN A 261 31.38 2.05 -14.49
CA ASN A 261 32.73 1.49 -14.54
C ASN A 261 33.40 1.33 -13.18
N GLU A 262 32.83 1.93 -12.14
CA GLU A 262 33.41 1.89 -10.79
C GLU A 262 32.85 0.72 -9.99
N SER A 263 33.71 0.05 -9.21
CA SER A 263 33.26 -0.96 -8.27
C SER A 263 32.39 -0.35 -7.17
N VAL A 264 31.47 -1.14 -6.62
CA VAL A 264 30.65 -0.75 -5.46
C VAL A 264 31.52 -0.22 -4.33
N ARG A 265 31.16 0.93 -3.79
CA ARG A 265 31.85 1.59 -2.67
C ARG A 265 30.89 2.42 -1.84
N TYR A 266 31.32 2.76 -0.62
CA TYR A 266 30.64 3.72 0.22
C TYR A 266 30.95 5.15 -0.23
N CYS A 267 29.92 5.95 -0.46
CA CYS A 267 30.00 7.26 -1.11
C CYS A 267 29.51 8.41 -0.20
N GLU A 268 29.61 8.25 1.12
CA GLU A 268 29.15 9.25 2.09
C GLU A 268 29.93 10.57 2.03
N ARG A 269 31.25 10.48 1.85
CA ARG A 269 32.16 11.65 1.89
C ARG A 269 32.32 12.34 0.54
N VAL A 270 32.02 11.64 -0.54
CA VAL A 270 32.09 12.16 -1.91
C VAL A 270 30.67 12.50 -2.30
N ARG A 271 30.34 13.79 -2.44
CA ARG A 271 28.97 14.23 -2.75
C ARG A 271 28.58 13.78 -4.16
N MET A 272 28.09 12.55 -4.28
CA MET A 272 27.65 11.96 -5.54
C MET A 272 26.19 12.32 -5.82
N ASP A 273 25.90 12.72 -7.06
CA ASP A 273 24.55 13.06 -7.48
C ASP A 273 23.65 11.83 -7.60
N ASP A 274 24.24 10.67 -7.92
CA ASP A 274 23.58 9.37 -8.01
C ASP A 274 24.11 8.47 -6.89
N ARG A 275 23.22 8.00 -6.01
CA ARG A 275 23.58 7.17 -4.85
C ARG A 275 22.38 6.41 -4.30
N LEU A 276 22.66 5.30 -3.64
CA LEU A 276 21.70 4.51 -2.87
C LEU A 276 21.92 4.82 -1.38
N GLU A 277 20.90 5.35 -0.72
CA GLU A 277 20.92 5.60 0.73
C GLU A 277 20.11 4.50 1.43
N VAL A 278 20.69 3.87 2.45
CA VAL A 278 20.02 2.89 3.31
C VAL A 278 19.98 3.45 4.71
N GLY A 279 18.84 3.35 5.39
CA GLY A 279 18.71 3.87 6.75
C GLY A 279 17.30 3.71 7.29
N GLY A 280 17.00 4.45 8.35
CA GLY A 280 15.67 4.49 8.94
C GLY A 280 15.26 5.89 9.37
N SER A 281 13.99 6.02 9.72
CA SER A 281 13.40 7.28 10.17
C SER A 281 12.32 7.03 11.22
N VAL A 282 11.92 8.09 11.91
CA VAL A 282 10.81 8.06 12.88
C VAL A 282 9.43 8.07 12.20
N GLY A 283 9.34 8.48 10.94
CA GLY A 283 8.09 8.55 10.18
C GLY A 283 8.22 8.10 8.73
N LEU A 284 7.23 8.45 7.90
CA LEU A 284 7.08 7.97 6.53
C LEU A 284 7.94 8.68 5.48
N ASP A 285 8.39 9.92 5.73
CA ASP A 285 9.17 10.68 4.74
C ASP A 285 10.68 10.65 5.05
N PRO A 286 11.45 9.79 4.37
CA PRO A 286 12.89 9.71 4.57
C PRO A 286 13.64 10.84 3.84
N SER A 287 12.97 11.76 3.14
CA SER A 287 13.62 12.85 2.40
C SER A 287 14.46 13.77 3.25
N TYR A 288 14.03 13.98 4.49
CA TYR A 288 14.64 14.92 5.43
C TYR A 288 15.06 14.27 6.75
N GLN A 289 14.48 13.11 7.09
CA GLN A 289 14.63 12.49 8.41
C GLN A 289 15.41 11.18 8.38
N LEU A 290 15.95 10.78 7.22
CA LEU A 290 16.68 9.53 7.11
C LEU A 290 17.99 9.58 7.89
N VAL A 291 18.04 8.80 8.97
CA VAL A 291 19.27 8.44 9.68
C VAL A 291 19.95 7.36 8.85
N ARG A 292 20.99 7.76 8.12
CA ARG A 292 21.67 6.88 7.14
C ARG A 292 22.57 5.88 7.84
N ALA A 293 22.39 4.61 7.50
CA ALA A 293 23.31 3.52 7.81
C ALA A 293 24.44 3.45 6.79
N SER A 294 24.12 3.70 5.52
CA SER A 294 25.14 3.87 4.50
C SER A 294 24.65 4.66 3.29
N THR A 295 25.63 5.13 2.52
CA THR A 295 25.46 5.62 1.16
C THR A 295 26.34 4.80 0.21
N ILE A 296 25.75 4.18 -0.81
CA ILE A 296 26.42 3.26 -1.73
C ILE A 296 26.32 3.82 -3.16
N CYS A 297 27.40 3.69 -3.94
CA CYS A 297 27.39 3.98 -5.38
C CYS A 297 28.36 3.03 -6.13
N GLY A 298 28.30 3.07 -7.46
CA GLY A 298 29.08 2.20 -8.35
C GLY A 298 28.28 1.00 -8.86
N ARG A 299 28.99 0.01 -9.40
CA ARG A 299 28.44 -1.17 -10.04
C ARG A 299 28.96 -2.48 -9.44
N SER A 300 28.03 -3.37 -9.14
CA SER A 300 28.32 -4.74 -8.72
C SER A 300 28.57 -5.63 -9.94
N ARG A 301 29.68 -6.39 -9.95
CA ARG A 301 29.95 -7.42 -10.97
C ARG A 301 29.31 -8.78 -10.65
N GLY A 302 28.57 -8.85 -9.56
CA GLY A 302 27.94 -10.04 -9.00
C GLY A 302 27.17 -9.67 -7.73
N ARG A 303 26.91 -10.65 -6.87
CA ARG A 303 26.26 -10.44 -5.57
C ARG A 303 27.21 -9.71 -4.62
N VAL A 304 26.72 -8.69 -3.90
CA VAL A 304 27.53 -7.89 -2.95
C VAL A 304 27.25 -8.26 -1.49
N ASP A 305 25.97 -8.53 -1.15
CA ASP A 305 25.50 -8.93 0.19
C ASP A 305 25.93 -7.98 1.30
N LEU A 306 25.59 -6.70 1.16
CA LEU A 306 25.78 -5.71 2.22
C LEU A 306 24.55 -5.70 3.13
N ASP A 307 24.68 -6.34 4.27
CA ASP A 307 23.62 -6.44 5.29
C ASP A 307 23.71 -5.27 6.28
N GLN A 308 22.57 -4.64 6.55
CA GLN A 308 22.46 -3.49 7.43
C GLN A 308 21.19 -3.60 8.29
N THR A 309 21.39 -3.65 9.60
CA THR A 309 20.28 -3.72 10.55
C THR A 309 19.82 -2.31 10.90
N ILE A 310 18.56 -2.01 10.57
CA ILE A 310 17.92 -0.73 10.82
C ILE A 310 16.86 -0.89 11.91
N LEU A 311 17.11 -0.32 13.08
CA LEU A 311 16.21 -0.35 14.23
C LEU A 311 15.54 1.02 14.41
N CYS A 312 14.63 1.32 13.49
CA CYS A 312 13.85 2.55 13.47
C CYS A 312 12.37 2.23 13.28
N GLY A 313 11.48 3.19 13.56
CA GLY A 313 10.04 3.04 13.32
C GLY A 313 9.73 2.74 11.86
N THR A 314 10.53 3.30 10.94
CA THR A 314 10.53 2.92 9.52
C THR A 314 11.92 2.60 9.02
N THR A 315 12.01 1.61 8.13
CA THR A 315 13.23 1.29 7.38
C THR A 315 13.05 1.75 5.94
N SER A 316 14.04 2.45 5.39
CA SER A 316 13.97 3.00 4.04
C SER A 316 15.25 2.78 3.23
N VAL A 317 15.08 2.48 1.94
CA VAL A 317 16.13 2.48 0.93
C VAL A 317 15.75 3.45 -0.17
N ARG A 318 16.62 4.43 -0.41
CA ARG A 318 16.37 5.52 -1.37
C ARG A 318 17.40 5.53 -2.46
N LEU A 319 16.94 5.37 -3.70
CA LEU A 319 17.73 5.56 -4.89
C LEU A 319 17.63 7.02 -5.33
N ILE A 320 18.66 7.80 -5.01
CA ILE A 320 18.78 9.20 -5.43
C ILE A 320 19.43 9.25 -6.81
N SER A 321 18.81 9.98 -7.74
CA SER A 321 19.20 9.93 -9.15
C SER A 321 19.19 11.30 -9.82
N SER A 322 20.31 11.62 -10.48
CA SER A 322 20.47 12.79 -11.36
C SER A 322 19.75 12.63 -12.70
N GLY A 323 19.40 11.40 -13.09
CA GLY A 323 18.82 11.06 -14.39
C GLY A 323 19.85 10.92 -15.51
N ARG A 324 21.15 11.05 -15.24
CA ARG A 324 22.22 10.81 -16.22
C ARG A 324 22.45 9.32 -16.50
N TYR A 325 22.08 8.46 -15.57
CA TYR A 325 22.30 7.02 -15.63
C TYR A 325 20.99 6.26 -15.42
N SER A 326 20.92 5.03 -15.93
CA SER A 326 19.84 4.10 -15.59
C SER A 326 20.22 3.39 -14.29
N ASN A 327 19.84 4.02 -13.18
CA ASN A 327 20.19 3.55 -11.85
C ASN A 327 19.24 2.43 -11.41
N GLN A 328 19.80 1.38 -10.81
CA GLN A 328 19.03 0.29 -10.25
C GLN A 328 19.71 -0.36 -9.02
N ALA A 329 18.91 -0.84 -8.08
CA ALA A 329 19.38 -1.54 -6.90
C ALA A 329 18.41 -2.66 -6.51
N MET A 330 18.96 -3.87 -6.35
CA MET A 330 18.23 -5.06 -5.91
C MET A 330 18.50 -5.27 -4.43
N VAL A 331 17.43 -5.34 -3.66
CA VAL A 331 17.47 -5.33 -2.20
C VAL A 331 16.54 -6.40 -1.68
N THR A 332 16.92 -7.07 -0.60
CA THR A 332 15.98 -7.89 0.18
C THR A 332 15.80 -7.25 1.55
N MET A 333 14.61 -7.41 2.12
CA MET A 333 14.31 -6.96 3.47
C MET A 333 13.74 -8.14 4.26
N ARG A 334 14.14 -8.25 5.52
CA ARG A 334 13.47 -9.11 6.51
C ARG A 334 13.23 -8.31 7.77
N MET A 335 12.17 -8.64 8.51
CA MET A 335 11.98 -8.11 9.85
C MET A 335 13.23 -8.43 10.69
N ALA A 336 13.67 -7.45 11.46
CA ALA A 336 14.73 -7.65 12.44
C ALA A 336 14.19 -8.45 13.63
N ASP A 337 15.03 -9.29 14.22
CA ASP A 337 14.73 -10.04 15.43
C ASP A 337 15.71 -9.68 16.57
N GLU A 338 15.53 -10.31 17.72
CA GLU A 338 16.34 -10.06 18.93
C GLU A 338 17.84 -10.28 18.70
N SER A 339 18.24 -11.18 17.79
CA SER A 339 19.65 -11.44 17.49
C SER A 339 20.30 -10.28 16.71
N ASP A 340 19.49 -9.51 15.97
CA ASP A 340 19.96 -8.37 15.19
C ASP A 340 20.23 -7.14 16.06
N LEU A 341 19.73 -7.09 17.30
CA LEU A 341 19.96 -5.96 18.22
C LEU A 341 21.45 -5.67 18.43
N GLN A 342 22.29 -6.71 18.48
CA GLN A 342 23.74 -6.57 18.66
C GLN A 342 24.47 -6.17 17.37
N LEU A 343 23.80 -6.29 16.21
CA LEU A 343 24.32 -5.98 14.88
C LEU A 343 23.72 -4.69 14.32
N ALA A 344 23.03 -3.91 15.16
CA ALA A 344 22.39 -2.66 14.78
C ALA A 344 23.39 -1.73 14.08
N THR A 345 23.09 -1.39 12.82
CA THR A 345 23.86 -0.39 12.07
C THR A 345 23.35 1.01 12.38
N VAL A 346 22.03 1.16 12.50
CA VAL A 346 21.35 2.40 12.92
C VAL A 346 20.25 2.09 13.91
N ILE A 347 20.13 2.94 14.93
CA ILE A 347 19.01 2.97 15.87
C ILE A 347 18.47 4.40 15.86
N CYS A 348 17.17 4.57 15.63
CA CYS A 348 16.53 5.87 15.73
C CYS A 348 16.04 6.09 17.16
N GLU A 349 16.19 7.31 17.68
CA GLU A 349 15.51 7.72 18.91
C GLU A 349 14.00 7.65 18.66
N MET A 350 13.28 7.00 19.58
CA MET A 350 11.82 6.87 19.53
C MET A 350 11.14 8.16 19.98
#